data_AF-M1E2P9-F1
#
_entry.id   AF-M1E2P9-F1
#
_cell.length_a   1.000
_cell.length_b   1.000
_cell.length_c   1.000
_cell.angle_alpha   90.00
_cell.angle_beta   90.00
_cell.angle_gamma   90.00
#
_symmetry.space_group_name_H-M   'P 1'
#
loop_
_entity.id
_entity.type
_entity.pdbx_description
1 polymer ?
#
loop_
_entity_poly.entity_id
_entity_poly.type
_entity_poly.pdbx_seq_one_letter_code
_entity_poly.pdbx_strand_id
1 'polypeptide(L)' 'AELQDMINEVDADGNGTIDFPEFLTMMARKMKDSDTEEEIREAFRVFDKDGNGFISA' A
#
# COMPACT_ATOMS: atom_id res chain seq x y z
N ALA A 1 -16.02 -4.71 6.95
CA ALA A 1 -15.30 -3.63 6.25
C ALA A 1 -13.93 -3.41 6.92
N GLU A 2 -13.17 -4.49 7.14
CA GLU A 2 -11.88 -4.40 7.86
C GLU A 2 -10.76 -3.88 6.95
N LEU A 3 -10.79 -4.25 5.66
CA LEU A 3 -9.87 -3.73 4.66
C LEU A 3 -10.05 -2.23 4.43
N GLN A 4 -11.29 -1.74 4.38
CA GLN A 4 -11.56 -0.31 4.20
C GLN A 4 -11.05 0.53 5.38
N ASP A 5 -11.16 0.02 6.61
CA ASP A 5 -10.65 0.70 7.81
C ASP A 5 -9.11 0.78 7.75
N MET A 6 -8.47 -0.34 7.39
CA MET A 6 -7.02 -0.38 7.15
C MET A 6 -6.56 0.56 6.03
N ILE A 7 -7.35 0.71 4.96
CA ILE A 7 -7.04 1.67 3.90
C ILE A 7 -7.16 3.08 4.44
N ASN A 8 -8.26 3.44 5.11
CA ASN A 8 -8.46 4.79 5.64
C ASN A 8 -7.40 5.21 6.68
N GLU A 9 -6.78 4.26 7.40
CA GLU A 9 -5.66 4.57 8.31
C GLU A 9 -4.38 5.02 7.59
N VAL A 10 -4.24 4.68 6.30
CA VAL A 10 -3.01 4.83 5.51
C VAL A 10 -3.20 5.82 4.36
N ASP A 11 -4.40 5.85 3.79
CA ASP A 11 -4.89 6.76 2.76
C ASP A 11 -4.90 8.21 3.29
N ALA A 12 -3.83 8.92 2.99
CA ALA A 12 -3.60 10.28 3.43
C ALA A 12 -4.33 11.30 2.55
N ASP A 13 -4.60 10.96 1.28
CA ASP A 13 -5.33 11.82 0.36
C ASP A 13 -6.85 11.60 0.37
N GLY A 14 -7.32 10.49 0.96
CA GLY A 14 -8.72 10.16 1.15
C GLY A 14 -9.42 9.72 -0.13
N ASN A 15 -8.69 9.15 -1.09
CA ASN A 15 -9.27 8.68 -2.36
C ASN A 15 -9.90 7.27 -2.26
N GLY A 16 -9.76 6.61 -1.11
CA GLY A 16 -10.26 5.26 -0.87
C GLY A 16 -9.36 4.15 -1.43
N THR A 17 -8.15 4.49 -1.84
CA THR A 17 -7.12 3.58 -2.37
C THR A 17 -5.77 3.89 -1.73
N ILE A 18 -4.82 2.97 -1.84
CA ILE A 18 -3.44 3.21 -1.40
C ILE A 18 -2.57 3.34 -2.64
N ASP A 19 -1.95 4.50 -2.81
CA ASP A 19 -0.96 4.74 -3.83
C ASP A 19 0.45 4.24 -3.43
N PHE A 20 1.36 4.21 -4.40
CA PHE A 20 2.73 3.73 -4.16
C PHE A 20 3.46 4.51 -3.04
N PRO A 21 3.45 5.87 -3.00
CA PRO A 21 4.00 6.63 -1.87
C PRO A 21 3.36 6.33 -0.50
N GLU A 22 2.04 6.14 -0.44
CA GLU A 22 1.33 5.79 0.79
C GLU A 22 1.68 4.39 1.25
N PHE A 23 1.77 3.44 0.33
CA PHE A 23 2.23 2.08 0.60
C PHE A 23 3.68 2.05 1.07
N LEU A 24 4.55 2.87 0.48
CA LEU A 24 5.93 3.04 0.94
C LEU A 24 5.97 3.60 2.37
N THR A 25 5.09 4.55 2.71
CA THR A 25 5.02 5.11 4.06
C THR A 25 4.50 4.07 5.07
N MET A 26 3.54 3.24 4.66
CA MET A 26 3.03 2.11 5.45
C MET A 26 4.11 1.05 5.68
N MET A 27 4.80 0.64 4.62
CA MET A 27 5.91 -0.31 4.67
C MET A 27 7.05 0.27 5.48
N ALA A 28 7.44 1.54 5.31
CA ALA A 28 8.49 2.17 6.13
C ALA A 28 8.16 2.20 7.63
N ARG A 29 6.87 2.25 8.00
CA ARG A 29 6.43 2.12 9.40
C ARG A 29 6.40 0.69 9.92
N LYS A 30 6.26 -0.32 9.05
CA LYS A 30 5.94 -1.71 9.41
C LYS A 30 7.07 -2.71 9.11
N MET A 31 7.86 -2.44 8.08
CA MET A 31 9.04 -3.15 7.62
C MET A 31 10.32 -2.46 8.10
N LYS A 32 11.37 -3.24 8.32
CA LYS A 32 12.69 -2.72 8.69
C LYS A 32 13.38 -2.22 7.42
N ASP A 33 14.38 -1.37 7.58
CA ASP A 33 15.24 -0.78 6.52
C ASP A 33 15.91 -1.80 5.54
N SER A 34 15.62 -3.10 5.67
CA SER A 34 16.20 -4.19 4.90
C SER A 34 15.36 -4.62 3.69
N ASP A 35 14.10 -4.20 3.61
CA ASP A 35 13.23 -4.53 2.48
C ASP A 35 13.58 -3.62 1.28
N THR A 36 13.91 -4.23 0.14
CA THR A 36 14.30 -3.48 -1.07
C THR A 36 13.06 -2.96 -1.80
N GLU A 37 13.25 -1.90 -2.62
CA GLU A 37 12.18 -1.36 -3.47
C GLU A 37 11.53 -2.46 -4.35
N GLU A 38 12.31 -3.47 -4.75
CA GLU A 38 11.81 -4.61 -5.53
C GLU A 38 10.81 -5.46 -4.74
N GLU A 39 11.10 -5.81 -3.49
CA GLU A 39 10.17 -6.57 -2.65
C GLU A 39 8.90 -5.77 -2.33
N ILE A 40 9.05 -4.45 -2.10
CA ILE A 40 7.91 -3.56 -1.88
C ILE A 40 7.04 -3.50 -3.15
N ARG A 41 7.66 -3.44 -4.33
CA ARG A 41 6.97 -3.39 -5.62
C ARG A 41 6.30 -4.73 -5.97
N GLU A 42 6.89 -5.86 -5.61
CA GLU A 42 6.24 -7.17 -5.72
C GLU A 42 5.07 -7.31 -4.75
N ALA A 43 5.24 -6.92 -3.50
CA ALA A 43 4.16 -6.89 -2.52
C ALA A 43 3.01 -6.02 -3.03
N PHE A 44 3.31 -4.82 -3.53
CA PHE A 44 2.31 -3.92 -4.11
C PHE A 44 1.52 -4.59 -5.24
N ARG A 45 2.19 -5.29 -6.17
CA ARG A 45 1.51 -6.07 -7.23
C ARG A 45 0.65 -7.22 -6.72
N VAL A 46 1.01 -7.84 -5.60
CA VAL A 46 0.20 -8.91 -5.01
C VAL A 46 -1.15 -8.36 -4.52
N PHE A 47 -1.16 -7.11 -4.05
CA PHE A 47 -2.34 -6.40 -3.59
C PHE A 47 -3.10 -5.66 -4.71
N ASP A 48 -2.41 -5.10 -5.70
CA ASP A 48 -2.97 -4.49 -6.91
C ASP A 48 -3.45 -5.57 -7.90
N LYS A 49 -4.67 -6.06 -7.69
CA LYS A 49 -5.29 -7.10 -8.53
C LYS A 49 -5.58 -6.65 -9.95
N ASP A 50 -5.82 -5.36 -10.13
CA ASP A 50 -6.25 -4.76 -11.39
C ASP A 50 -5.08 -4.20 -12.20
N GLY A 51 -3.89 -4.11 -11.61
CA GLY A 51 -2.68 -3.61 -12.25
C GLY A 51 -2.73 -2.11 -12.54
N ASN A 52 -3.59 -1.38 -11.83
CA ASN A 52 -3.82 0.05 -12.07
C ASN A 52 -2.83 0.94 -11.31
N GLY A 53 -1.98 0.36 -10.47
CA GLY A 53 -1.03 1.08 -9.63
C GLY A 53 -1.62 1.58 -8.31
N PHE A 54 -2.79 1.09 -7.90
CA PHE A 54 -3.49 1.47 -6.66
C PHE A 54 -4.06 0.24 -5.95
N ILE A 55 -3.89 0.14 -4.64
CA ILE A 55 -4.50 -0.93 -3.85
C ILE A 55 -5.87 -0.46 -3.38
N SER A 56 -6.92 -1.15 -3.82
CA SER A 56 -8.31 -0.88 -3.45
C SER A 56 -8.84 -1.95 -2.48
N ALA A 57 -9.82 -1.61 -1.63
CA ALA A 57 -10.48 -2.54 -0.69
C ALA A 57 -11.53 -3.45 -1.34
#